data_AF-A0A965JH18-F1
#
_entry.id   AF-A0A965JH18-F1
#
_cell.length_a   1.000
_cell.length_b   1.000
_cell.length_c   1.000
_cell.angle_alpha   90.00
_cell.angle_beta   90.00
_cell.angle_gamma   90.00
#
_symmetry.space_group_name_H-M   'P 1'
#
loop_
_entity.id
_entity.type
_entity.pdbx_description
1 polymer ?
#
loop_
_entity_poly.entity_id
_entity_poly.type
_entity_poly.pdbx_seq_one_letter_code
_entity_poly.pdbx_strand_id
1 'polypeptide(L)' 'APKALDGQRAWYVGFRQTNRLLVGPVRSSAAARDLVNDLAREGVQATIFSSEAGQEIERLSGK' A
#
# COMPACT_ATOMS: atom_id res chain seq x y z
N ALA A 1 9.75 -2.83 -10.43
CA ALA A 1 8.53 -3.03 -9.61
C ALA A 1 7.38 -3.38 -10.54
N PRO A 2 6.28 -4.00 -10.07
CA PRO A 2 5.06 -4.16 -10.85
C PRO A 2 4.61 -2.82 -11.47
N LYS A 3 4.11 -2.84 -12.70
CA LYS A 3 3.62 -1.64 -13.40
C LYS A 3 2.44 -1.00 -12.66
N ALA A 4 1.63 -1.80 -11.97
CA ALA A 4 0.56 -1.32 -11.11
C ALA A 4 1.05 -0.40 -9.97
N LEU A 5 2.34 -0.41 -9.63
CA LEU A 5 2.93 0.50 -8.64
C LEU A 5 3.51 1.79 -9.23
N ASP A 6 3.44 2.00 -10.54
CA ASP A 6 4.00 3.18 -11.17
C ASP A 6 3.33 4.46 -10.66
N GLY A 7 4.15 5.45 -10.29
CA GLY A 7 3.69 6.71 -9.71
C GLY A 7 3.19 6.63 -8.26
N GLN A 8 3.13 5.43 -7.68
CA GLN A 8 2.76 5.26 -6.28
C GLN A 8 3.90 5.60 -5.32
N ARG A 9 3.54 6.05 -4.12
CA ARG A 9 4.50 6.30 -3.04
C ARG A 9 4.47 5.13 -2.07
N ALA A 10 5.67 4.72 -1.63
CA ALA A 10 5.83 3.69 -0.61
C ALA A 10 5.79 4.30 0.80
N TRP A 11 5.12 3.60 1.69
CA TRP A 11 4.97 3.96 3.10
C TRP A 11 5.12 2.70 3.96
N TYR A 12 5.27 2.88 5.25
CA TYR A 12 5.17 1.80 6.21
C TYR A 12 4.41 2.21 7.45
N VAL A 13 3.87 1.21 8.13
CA VAL A 13 3.28 1.35 9.47
C VAL A 13 3.74 0.19 10.34
N GLY A 14 4.04 0.48 11.60
CA GLY A 14 4.40 -0.53 12.58
C GLY A 14 3.21 -1.45 12.88
N PHE A 15 3.46 -2.76 12.94
CA PHE A 15 2.47 -3.77 13.34
C PHE A 15 3.14 -4.86 14.20
N ARG A 16 3.00 -4.73 15.53
CA ARG A 16 3.70 -5.56 16.51
C ARG A 16 5.22 -5.53 16.28
N GLN A 17 5.84 -6.67 16.00
CA GLN A 17 7.27 -6.78 15.69
C GLN A 17 7.58 -6.71 14.18
N THR A 18 6.60 -6.36 13.35
CA THR A 18 6.73 -6.33 11.88
C THR A 18 6.34 -4.97 11.33
N ASN A 19 6.80 -4.64 10.13
CA ASN A 19 6.35 -3.46 9.39
C ASN A 19 5.43 -3.89 8.26
N ARG A 20 4.27 -3.23 8.13
CA ARG A 20 3.42 -3.37 6.95
C ARG A 20 3.86 -2.34 5.92
N LEU A 21 4.21 -2.80 4.73
CA LEU A 21 4.48 -1.93 3.59
C LEU A 21 3.16 -1.54 2.94
N LEU A 22 3.03 -0.24 2.64
CA LEU A 22 1.82 0.35 2.12
C LEU A 22 2.12 1.13 0.82
N VAL A 23 1.09 1.22 -0.01
CA VAL A 23 1.10 1.92 -1.29
C VAL A 23 -0.17 2.77 -1.35
N GLY A 24 -0.05 4.08 -1.57
CA GLY A 24 -1.18 5.02 -1.55
C GLY A 24 -0.82 6.41 -1.06
N PRO A 25 -1.78 7.22 -0.53
CA PRO A 25 -3.19 6.90 -0.30
C PRO A 25 -4.00 6.80 -1.59
N VAL A 26 -5.02 5.94 -1.60
CA VAL A 26 -5.97 5.81 -2.71
C VAL A 26 -7.27 6.56 -2.40
N ARG A 27 -7.97 7.03 -3.44
CA ARG A 27 -9.13 7.92 -3.30
C ARG A 27 -10.39 7.23 -2.75
N SER A 28 -10.48 5.90 -2.86
CA SER A 28 -11.64 5.12 -2.42
C SER A 28 -11.29 3.65 -2.18
N SER A 29 -12.17 2.94 -1.48
CA SER A 29 -12.06 1.49 -1.29
C SER A 29 -12.17 0.71 -2.61
N ALA A 30 -12.91 1.21 -3.59
CA ALA A 30 -12.97 0.63 -4.92
C ALA A 30 -11.60 0.72 -5.63
N ALA A 31 -10.96 1.88 -5.60
CA ALA A 31 -9.61 2.05 -6.15
C ALA A 31 -8.57 1.14 -5.46
N ALA A 32 -8.74 0.87 -4.16
CA ALA A 32 -7.89 -0.09 -3.44
C ALA A 32 -8.07 -1.53 -3.96
N ARG A 33 -9.31 -1.94 -4.24
CA ARG A 33 -9.63 -3.27 -4.81
C ARG A 33 -9.05 -3.42 -6.21
N ASP A 34 -9.20 -2.39 -7.04
CA ASP A 34 -8.66 -2.40 -8.41
C ASP A 34 -7.14 -2.53 -8.40
N LEU A 35 -6.44 -1.78 -7.54
CA LEU A 35 -4.99 -1.89 -7.39
C LEU A 35 -4.56 -3.29 -6.92
N VAL A 36 -5.25 -3.89 -5.95
CA VAL A 36 -4.95 -5.26 -5.50
C VAL A 36 -5.16 -6.27 -6.62
N ASN A 37 -6.21 -6.12 -7.43
CA ASN A 37 -6.47 -6.99 -8.57
C ASN A 37 -5.38 -6.87 -9.65
N ASP A 38 -4.93 -5.65 -9.95
CA ASP A 38 -3.86 -5.43 -10.91
C ASP A 38 -2.52 -5.99 -10.41
N LEU A 39 -2.21 -5.82 -9.11
CA LEU A 39 -1.04 -6.44 -8.49
C LEU A 39 -1.10 -7.98 -8.53
N ALA A 40 -2.27 -8.57 -8.29
CA ALA A 40 -2.45 -10.01 -8.36
C ALA A 40 -2.21 -10.55 -9.78
N ARG A 41 -2.61 -9.82 -10.82
CA ARG A 41 -2.31 -10.16 -12.23
C ARG A 41 -0.82 -10.14 -12.54
N GLU A 42 -0.06 -9.32 -11.82
CA GLU A 42 1.41 -9.27 -11.91
C GLU A 42 2.10 -10.24 -10.93
N GLY A 43 1.35 -11.12 -10.26
CA GLY A 43 1.87 -12.13 -9.33
C GLY A 43 2.19 -11.61 -7.94
N VAL A 44 1.79 -10.39 -7.60
CA VAL A 44 2.01 -9.79 -6.28
C VAL A 44 0.78 -9.95 -5.40
N GLN A 45 0.98 -10.59 -4.24
CA GLN A 45 -0.06 -10.70 -3.22
C GLN A 45 -0.11 -9.40 -2.41
N ALA A 46 -1.24 -8.71 -2.48
CA ALA A 46 -1.51 -7.48 -1.75
C ALA A 46 -2.86 -7.57 -1.03
N THR A 47 -3.01 -6.79 0.04
CA THR A 47 -4.26 -6.68 0.79
C THR A 47 -4.62 -5.21 0.99
N ILE A 48 -5.90 -4.92 1.14
CA ILE A 48 -6.37 -3.56 1.42
C ILE A 48 -6.10 -3.25 2.88
N PHE A 49 -5.50 -2.09 3.11
CA PHE A 49 -5.28 -1.54 4.44
C PHE A 49 -6.07 -0.24 4.59
N SER A 50 -6.76 -0.10 5.71
CA SER A 50 -7.40 1.15 6.12
C SER A 50 -6.79 1.59 7.43
N SER A 51 -6.27 2.81 7.45
CA SER A 51 -5.68 3.40 8.64
C SER A 51 -6.75 3.88 9.60
N GLU A 52 -6.49 3.77 10.90
CA GLU A 52 -7.32 4.41 11.91
C GLU A 52 -7.09 5.92 11.93
N ALA A 53 -8.06 6.68 12.46
CA ALA A 53 -7.90 8.11 12.63
C ALA A 53 -6.74 8.42 13.59
N GLY A 54 -5.78 9.22 13.15
CA GLY A 54 -4.58 9.56 13.93
C GLY A 54 -3.47 8.50 13.90
N GLN A 55 -3.64 7.40 13.16
CA GLN A 55 -2.57 6.41 13.00
C GLN A 55 -1.39 6.99 12.22
N GLU A 56 -0.20 6.90 12.83
CA GLU A 56 1.03 7.35 12.19
C GLU A 56 1.44 6.40 11.06
N ILE A 57 1.67 6.98 9.88
CA ILE A 57 2.16 6.29 8.69
C ILE A 57 3.37 7.05 8.21
N GLU A 58 4.50 6.35 8.13
CA GLU A 58 5.77 6.95 7.76
C GLU A 58 6.08 6.68 6.30
N ARG A 59 6.66 7.69 5.63
CA ARG A 59 7.09 7.51 4.25
C ARG A 59 8.30 6.60 4.24
N LEU A 60 8.25 5.56 3.42
CA LEU A 60 9.43 4.74 3.19
C LEU A 60 10.38 5.58 2.33
N SER A 61 11.42 6.15 2.94
CA SER A 61 12.46 6.88 2.24
C SER A 61 13.23 5.91 1.33
N GLY A 62 12.96 5.97 0.03
CA GLY A 62 13.87 5.44 -0.97
C GLY A 62 14.97 6.47 -1.21
N LYS A 63 16.22 6.02 -1.37
CA LYS A 63 17.22 6.82 -2.08
C LYS A 63 16.75 7.08 -3.51
#